data_AF-A0A7J5ENJ5-F1
#
_entry.id   AF-A0A7J5ENJ5-F1
#
_cell.length_a   1.000
_cell.length_b   1.000
_cell.length_c   1.000
_cell.angle_alpha   90.00
_cell.angle_beta   90.00
_cell.angle_gamma   90.00
#
_symmetry.space_group_name_H-M   'P 1'
#
loop_
_entity.id
_entity.type
_entity.pdbx_description
1 polymer ?
#
loop_
_entity_poly.entity_id
_entity_poly.type
_entity_poly.pdbx_seq_one_letter_code
_entity_poly.pdbx_strand_id
1 'polypeptide(L)' 'MKDLLGFGLRGRLREGYTAADFRADALAGLVVGIVALPLSMALATAVDAPPQHGIYT' A
#
# COMPACT_ATOMS: atom_id res chain seq x y z
N MET A 1 -12.97 12.29 12.05
CA MET A 1 -12.06 11.41 11.27
C MET A 1 -10.86 12.16 10.68
N LYS A 2 -11.06 13.34 10.07
CA LYS A 2 -9.95 14.20 9.58
C LYS A 2 -8.97 14.61 10.68
N ASP A 3 -9.47 14.82 11.90
CA ASP A 3 -8.63 15.20 13.06
C ASP A 3 -7.73 14.05 13.54
N LEU A 4 -8.15 12.80 13.33
CA LEU A 4 -7.40 11.60 13.73
C LEU A 4 -6.18 11.38 12.83
N LEU A 5 -6.33 11.60 11.52
CA LEU A 5 -5.22 11.53 10.56
C LEU A 5 -4.17 12.60 10.85
N GLY A 6 -4.61 13.83 11.15
CA GLY A 6 -3.71 14.92 11.53
C GLY A 6 -2.95 14.63 12.82
N PHE A 7 -3.59 14.01 13.82
CA PHE A 7 -2.95 13.60 15.06
C PHE A 7 -1.94 12.46 14.85
N GLY A 8 -2.31 11.44 14.07
CA GLY A 8 -1.44 10.28 13.79
C GLY A 8 -0.19 10.67 13.00
N LEU A 9 -0.34 11.48 11.96
CA LEU A 9 0.79 11.98 11.15
C LEU A 9 1.73 12.86 11.99
N ARG A 10 1.19 13.79 12.79
CA ARG A 10 2.00 14.61 13.69
C ARG A 10 2.71 13.75 14.76
N GLY A 11 2.07 12.69 15.24
CA GLY A 11 2.68 11.73 16.18
C GLY A 11 3.89 11.05 15.57
N ARG A 12 3.74 10.42 14.39
CA ARG A 12 4.84 9.73 13.68
C ARG A 12 5.99 10.68 13.31
N LEU A 13 5.66 11.90 12.87
CA LEU A 13 6.66 12.93 12.57
C LEU A 13 7.43 13.38 13.82
N ARG A 14 6.77 13.49 14.99
CA ARG A 14 7.42 13.83 16.26
C ARG A 14 8.23 12.68 16.85
N GLU A 15 7.87 11.43 16.53
CA GLU A 15 8.61 10.22 16.90
C GLU A 15 9.86 9.99 16.03
N GLY A 16 10.15 10.88 15.08
CA GLY A 16 11.40 10.89 14.31
C GLY A 16 11.28 10.34 12.89
N TYR A 17 10.07 10.20 12.34
CA TYR A 17 9.91 9.82 10.94
C TYR A 17 10.54 10.86 10.00
N THR A 18 11.54 10.43 9.23
CA THR A 18 12.35 11.31 8.38
C THR A 18 11.95 11.20 6.91
N ALA A 19 12.47 12.12 6.09
CA ALA A 19 12.33 12.04 4.63
C ALA A 19 13.02 10.79 4.03
N ALA A 20 14.03 10.23 4.72
CA ALA A 20 14.68 8.99 4.30
C ALA A 20 13.74 7.79 4.52
N ASP A 21 13.02 7.75 5.64
CA ASP A 21 12.03 6.72 5.95
C ASP A 21 10.87 6.76 4.95
N PHE A 22 10.38 7.96 4.61
CA PHE A 22 9.36 8.13 3.58
C PHE A 22 9.80 7.56 2.22
N ARG A 23 11.04 7.83 1.81
CA ARG A 23 11.60 7.28 0.57
C ARG A 23 11.72 5.76 0.63
N ALA A 24 12.15 5.20 1.77
CA ALA A 24 12.24 3.77 1.97
C ALA A 24 10.85 3.10 1.87
N ASP A 25 9.85 3.66 2.55
CA ASP A 25 8.47 3.18 2.53
C ASP A 25 7.84 3.28 1.14
N ALA A 26 8.09 4.38 0.42
CA ALA A 26 7.60 4.55 -0.94
C ALA A 26 8.20 3.51 -1.91
N LEU A 27 9.51 3.24 -1.79
CA LEU A 27 10.17 2.20 -2.57
C LEU A 27 9.67 0.80 -2.20
N ALA A 28 9.48 0.53 -0.90
CA ALA A 28 8.90 -0.72 -0.43
C ALA A 28 7.48 -0.92 -0.98
N GLY A 29 6.64 0.11 -0.93
CA GLY A 29 5.29 0.10 -1.49
C GLY A 29 5.29 -0.12 -3.01
N LEU A 30 6.23 0.49 -3.74
CA LEU A 30 6.39 0.26 -5.17
C LEU A 30 6.74 -1.20 -5.49
N VAL A 31 7.75 -1.75 -4.80
CA VAL A 31 8.18 -3.14 -5.00
C VAL A 31 7.05 -4.11 -4.66
N VAL A 32 6.41 -3.93 -3.50
CA VAL A 32 5.28 -4.76 -3.08
C VAL A 32 4.11 -4.63 -4.07
N GLY A 33 3.79 -3.42 -4.53
CA GLY A 33 2.73 -3.19 -5.51
C GLY A 33 2.98 -3.92 -6.83
N ILE A 34 4.20 -3.88 -7.35
CA ILE A 34 4.58 -4.60 -8.57
C ILE A 34 4.37 -6.11 -8.44
N VAL A 35 4.66 -6.68 -7.27
CA VAL A 35 4.46 -8.12 -7.01
C VAL A 35 2.99 -8.46 -6.75
N ALA A 36 2.26 -7.59 -6.05
CA ALA A 36 0.87 -7.81 -5.66
C ALA A 36 -0.09 -7.80 -6.85
N LEU A 37 0.15 -6.94 -7.86
CA LEU A 37 -0.69 -6.83 -9.06
C LEU A 37 -0.87 -8.17 -9.81
N PRO A 38 0.19 -8.87 -10.27
CA PRO A 38 0.05 -10.14 -10.96
C PRO A 38 -0.44 -11.26 -10.03
N LEU A 39 -0.07 -11.23 -8.74
CA LEU A 39 -0.55 -12.20 -7.75
C LEU A 39 -2.08 -12.15 -7.61
N SER A 40 -2.64 -10.95 -7.49
CA SER A 40 -4.08 -10.79 -7.32
C SER A 40 -4.88 -11.21 -8.57
N MET A 41 -4.34 -10.92 -9.77
CA MET A 41 -4.92 -11.42 -11.03
C MET A 41 -4.90 -12.95 -11.14
N ALA A 42 -3.83 -13.58 -10.66
CA ALA A 42 -3.71 -15.04 -10.63
C ALA A 42 -4.75 -15.65 -9.68
N LEU A 43 -4.96 -15.04 -8.50
CA LEU A 43 -6.00 -15.47 -7.55
C LEU A 43 -7.41 -15.30 -8.11
N ALA A 44 -7.69 -14.18 -8.79
CA ALA A 44 -8.97 -13.96 -9.47
C ALA A 44 -9.25 -15.05 -10.52
N THR A 45 -8.23 -15.40 -11.32
CA THR A 45 -8.34 -16.48 -12.31
C THR A 45 -8.57 -17.85 -11.66
N ALA A 46 -7.94 -18.12 -10.51
CA ALA A 46 -8.09 -19.39 -9.79
C ALA A 46 -9.49 -19.63 -9.23
N VAL A 47 -10.31 -18.58 -9.10
CA VAL A 47 -11.71 -18.65 -8.65
C VAL A 47 -12.71 -18.39 -9.78
N ASP A 48 -12.29 -18.52 -11.04
CA ASP A 48 -13.09 -18.25 -12.25
C ASP A 48 -13.66 -16.81 -12.31
N ALA A 49 -13.07 -15.86 -11.58
CA ALA A 49 -13.38 -14.44 -11.71
C ALA A 49 -12.53 -13.78 -12.81
N PRO A 50 -13.07 -12.79 -13.53
CA PRO A 50 -12.27 -12.04 -14.50
C PRO A 50 -11.03 -11.41 -13.82
N PRO A 51 -9.80 -11.55 -14.38
CA PRO A 51 -8.55 -11.17 -13.72
C PRO A 51 -8.49 -9.72 -13.22
N GLN A 52 -9.19 -8.82 -13.91
CA GLN A 52 -9.35 -7.42 -13.55
C GLN A 52 -9.95 -7.20 -12.15
N HIS A 53 -10.79 -8.11 -11.65
CA HIS A 53 -11.28 -8.05 -10.27
C HIS A 53 -10.15 -8.09 -9.25
N GLY A 54 -9.02 -8.76 -9.54
CA GLY A 54 -7.86 -8.74 -8.65
C GLY A 54 -7.24 -7.34 -8.43
N ILE A 55 -7.54 -6.34 -9.25
CA ILE A 55 -6.93 -5.01 -9.13
C ILE A 55 -7.82 -4.01 -8.37
N TYR A 56 -9.13 -4.28 -8.32
CA TYR A 56 -10.11 -3.38 -7.70
C TYR A 56 -10.65 -3.91 -6.36
N THR A 57 -10.24 -5.12 -5.97
CA THR A 57 -10.63 -5.80 -4.72
C THR A 57 -9.43 -5.85 -3.78
#